data_AF-A0A0N4XMM7-F1
#
_entry.id   AF-A0A0N4XMM7-F1
#
_cell.length_a   1.000
_cell.length_b   1.000
_cell.length_c   1.000
_cell.angle_alpha   90.00
_cell.angle_beta   90.00
_cell.angle_gamma   90.00
#
_symmetry.space_group_name_H-M   'P 1'
#
loop_
_entity.id
_entity.type
_entity.pdbx_description
1 polymer ?
#
loop_
_entity_poly.entity_id
_entity_poly.type
_entity_poly.pdbx_seq_one_letter_code
_entity_poly.pdbx_strand_id
1 'polypeptide(L)'
;MLGYGRDEIKCPAGVQLDESRYFMLLGKTFEERHAALMDLVDQREEYKKQMNRALQSALRDIRVYTYGEVNGVCQWIKNKRQRRAEEQADDGGADDLAH
;
A
#
# COMPACT_ATOMS: atom_id res chain seq x y z
N MET A 1 11.76 17.70 -6.93
CA MET A 1 12.83 17.07 -6.13
C MET A 1 12.23 15.91 -5.36
N LEU A 2 12.42 14.67 -5.80
CA LEU A 2 11.99 13.50 -5.02
C LEU A 2 12.94 13.33 -3.83
N GLY A 3 12.44 13.53 -2.61
CA GLY A 3 13.19 13.31 -1.37
C GLY A 3 13.65 14.55 -0.60
N TYR A 4 13.34 15.77 -1.05
CA TYR A 4 13.56 16.97 -0.23
C TYR A 4 12.68 16.92 1.03
N GLY A 5 13.24 17.19 2.20
CA GLY A 5 12.53 17.07 3.48
C GLY A 5 12.38 15.65 4.04
N ARG A 6 12.97 14.65 3.37
CA ARG A 6 12.76 13.24 3.74
C ARG A 6 13.23 12.93 5.15
N ASP A 7 14.37 13.46 5.57
CA ASP A 7 14.96 13.10 6.84
C ASP A 7 14.20 13.75 8.00
N GLU A 8 13.75 14.99 7.81
CA GLU A 8 12.85 15.70 8.72
C GLU A 8 11.52 14.96 8.88
N ILE A 9 10.89 14.51 7.79
CA ILE A 9 9.59 13.80 7.85
C ILE A 9 9.77 12.36 8.37
N LYS A 10 10.89 11.70 8.07
CA LYS A 10 11.11 10.31 8.50
C LYS A 10 11.49 10.23 9.99
N CYS A 11 12.30 11.15 10.47
CA CYS A 11 12.78 11.17 11.85
C CYS A 11 13.09 12.61 12.29
N PRO A 12 12.07 13.39 12.69
CA PRO A 12 12.26 14.78 13.13
C PRO A 12 13.29 14.93 14.25
N ALA A 13 13.30 13.99 15.20
CA ALA A 13 14.24 13.99 16.34
C ALA A 13 15.70 13.71 15.94
N GLY A 14 15.95 13.20 14.74
CA GLY A 14 17.28 12.88 14.22
C GLY A 14 17.94 14.03 13.45
N VAL A 15 17.26 15.17 13.30
CA VAL A 15 17.72 16.30 12.47
C VAL A 15 17.72 17.58 13.29
N GLN A 16 18.73 18.43 13.09
CA GLN A 16 18.72 19.79 13.63
C GLN A 16 17.73 20.65 12.83
N LEU A 17 16.49 20.75 13.33
CA LEU A 17 15.40 21.43 12.63
C LEU A 17 15.67 22.93 12.42
N ASP A 18 16.36 23.59 13.36
CA ASP A 18 16.66 25.02 13.28
C ASP A 18 17.61 25.37 12.12
N GLU A 19 18.42 24.41 11.67
CA GLU A 19 19.32 24.57 10.52
C GLU A 19 18.69 24.07 9.21
N SER A 20 17.55 23.36 9.29
CA SER A 20 16.90 22.78 8.13
C SER A 20 16.20 23.85 7.30
N ARG A 21 16.71 24.06 6.08
CA ARG A 21 16.01 24.86 5.05
C ARG A 21 14.65 24.31 4.71
N TYR A 22 14.46 23.00 4.78
CA TYR A 22 13.15 22.39 4.56
C TYR A 22 12.18 22.82 5.65
N PHE A 23 12.57 22.67 6.92
CA PHE A 23 11.75 23.08 8.05
C PHE A 23 11.41 24.57 8.02
N MET A 24 12.38 25.42 7.66
CA MET A 24 12.16 26.87 7.51
C MET A 24 11.12 27.24 6.45
N LEU A 25 10.91 26.40 5.43
CA LEU A 25 9.93 26.64 4.36
C LEU A 25 8.50 26.24 4.77
N LEU A 26 8.32 25.47 5.86
CA LEU A 26 7.02 24.97 6.28
C LEU A 26 6.13 26.03 6.95
N GLY A 27 6.69 27.17 7.36
CA GLY A 27 5.96 28.19 8.10
C GLY A 27 6.82 29.39 8.48
N LYS A 28 6.19 30.42 9.05
CA LYS A 28 6.90 31.64 9.47
C LYS A 28 7.36 31.55 10.91
N THR A 29 6.54 30.96 11.78
CA THR A 29 6.87 30.72 13.18
C THR A 29 7.34 29.29 13.42
N PHE A 30 8.01 29.05 14.54
CA PHE A 30 8.40 27.69 14.93
C PHE A 30 7.17 26.78 15.10
N GLU A 31 6.12 27.29 15.74
CA GLU A 31 4.89 26.55 16.00
C GLU A 31 4.19 26.14 14.70
N GLU A 32 4.08 27.05 13.73
CA GLU A 32 3.54 26.76 12.40
C GLU A 32 4.35 25.69 11.68
N ARG A 33 5.68 25.82 11.68
CA ARG A 33 6.58 24.85 11.03
C ARG A 33 6.48 23.48 11.68
N HIS A 34 6.41 23.43 13.01
CA HIS A 34 6.33 22.19 13.76
C HIS A 34 5.00 21.48 13.51
N ALA A 35 3.88 22.22 13.55
CA ALA A 35 2.56 21.67 13.22
C ALA A 35 2.53 21.10 11.80
N ALA A 36 2.98 21.89 10.81
CA ALA A 36 3.05 21.44 9.42
C ALA A 36 3.97 20.22 9.23
N LEU A 37 5.09 20.14 9.97
CA LEU A 37 5.96 18.97 9.93
C LEU A 37 5.27 17.73 10.51
N MET A 38 4.54 17.85 11.62
CA MET A 38 3.81 16.74 12.22
C MET A 38 2.69 16.23 11.30
N ASP A 39 1.95 17.13 10.65
CA ASP A 39 0.94 16.75 9.66
C ASP A 39 1.54 15.91 8.51
N LEU A 40 2.74 16.29 8.03
CA LEU A 40 3.45 15.53 6.99
C LEU A 40 3.95 14.16 7.49
N VAL A 41 4.36 14.06 8.75
CA VAL A 41 4.74 12.78 9.38
C VAL A 41 3.54 11.84 9.41
N ASP A 42 2.37 12.34 9.81
CA ASP A 42 1.13 11.57 9.87
C ASP A 42 0.66 11.12 8.48
N GLN A 43 0.67 12.03 7.51
CA GLN A 43 0.37 11.71 6.11
C GLN A 43 1.31 10.61 5.58
N ARG A 44 2.60 10.67 5.91
CA ARG A 44 3.57 9.67 5.48
C ARG A 44 3.23 8.28 6.05
N GLU A 45 2.86 8.17 7.32
CA GLU A 45 2.49 6.87 7.90
C GLU A 45 1.17 6.34 7.29
N GLU A 46 0.22 7.21 6.96
CA GLU A 46 -1.00 6.79 6.27
C GLU A 46 -0.71 6.28 4.85
N TYR A 47 0.06 7.01 4.05
CA TYR A 47 0.45 6.57 2.72
C TYR A 47 1.24 5.26 2.74
N LYS A 48 2.11 5.07 3.73
CA LYS A 48 2.86 3.82 3.92
C LYS A 48 1.93 2.64 4.18
N LYS A 49 0.88 2.80 5.00
CA LYS A 49 -0.12 1.75 5.21
C LYS A 49 -0.84 1.40 3.91
N GLN A 50 -1.26 2.40 3.15
CA GLN A 50 -1.97 2.22 1.88
C GLN A 50 -1.08 1.53 0.85
N MET A 51 0.18 1.99 0.69
CA MET A 51 1.16 1.34 -0.18
C MET A 51 1.42 -0.11 0.20
N ASN A 52 1.60 -0.40 1.49
CA ASN A 52 1.83 -1.77 1.95
C ASN A 52 0.62 -2.67 1.66
N ARG A 53 -0.62 -2.18 1.85
CA ARG A 53 -1.83 -2.92 1.50
C ARG A 53 -1.91 -3.18 -0.01
N ALA A 54 -1.68 -2.15 -0.83
CA ALA A 54 -1.69 -2.27 -2.28
C ALA A 54 -0.63 -3.27 -2.77
N LEU A 55 0.59 -3.21 -2.20
CA LEU A 55 1.67 -4.15 -2.49
C LEU A 55 1.29 -5.58 -2.10
N GLN A 56 0.71 -5.79 -0.92
CA GLN A 56 0.24 -7.09 -0.47
C GLN A 56 -0.83 -7.67 -1.39
N SER A 57 -1.77 -6.85 -1.87
CA SER A 57 -2.77 -7.26 -2.84
C SER A 57 -2.12 -7.64 -4.18
N ALA A 58 -1.22 -6.81 -4.72
CA ALA A 58 -0.54 -7.11 -5.97
C ALA A 58 0.30 -8.40 -5.89
N LEU A 59 1.00 -8.63 -4.77
CA LEU A 59 1.74 -9.88 -4.54
C LEU A 59 0.81 -11.09 -4.42
N ARG A 60 -0.36 -10.93 -3.81
CA ARG A 60 -1.39 -11.96 -3.77
C ARG A 60 -1.87 -12.29 -5.18
N ASP A 61 -2.13 -11.27 -5.99
CA ASP A 61 -2.57 -11.46 -7.38
C ASP A 61 -1.52 -12.22 -8.20
N ILE A 62 -0.23 -11.89 -8.06
CA ILE A 62 0.85 -12.63 -8.74
C ILE A 62 0.91 -14.10 -8.29
N ARG A 63 0.58 -14.40 -7.02
CA ARG A 63 0.55 -15.78 -6.53
C ARG A 63 -0.67 -16.56 -7.03
N VAL A 64 -1.80 -15.87 -7.16
CA VAL A 64 -3.09 -16.46 -7.56
C VAL A 64 -3.22 -16.56 -9.07
N TYR A 65 -2.65 -15.63 -9.82
CA TYR A 65 -2.77 -15.53 -11.26
C TYR A 65 -1.41 -15.72 -11.93
N THR A 66 -1.41 -16.42 -13.05
CA THR A 66 -0.25 -16.53 -13.93
C THR A 66 -0.59 -15.78 -15.21
N TYR A 67 0.30 -14.88 -15.65
CA TYR A 67 0.11 -14.22 -16.94
C TYR A 67 0.44 -15.20 -18.07
N GLY A 68 -0.46 -15.34 -19.04
CA GLY A 68 -0.29 -16.26 -20.16
C GLY A 68 -1.26 -15.97 -21.30
N GLU A 69 -1.15 -16.73 -22.37
CA GLU A 69 -1.99 -16.56 -23.56
C GLU A 69 -3.13 -17.58 -23.58
N VAL A 70 -4.36 -17.11 -23.81
CA VAL A 70 -5.54 -17.96 -24.04
C VAL A 70 -6.26 -17.43 -25.28
N ASN A 71 -6.46 -18.30 -26.27
CA ASN A 71 -7.10 -17.96 -27.55
C ASN A 71 -6.46 -16.75 -28.28
N GLY A 72 -5.14 -16.63 -28.27
CA GLY A 72 -4.44 -15.52 -28.94
C GLY A 72 -4.36 -14.22 -28.14
N VAL A 73 -4.92 -14.18 -26.92
CA VAL A 73 -4.97 -12.98 -26.08
C VAL A 73 -4.22 -13.22 -24.77
N CYS A 74 -3.25 -12.35 -24.47
CA CYS A 74 -2.50 -12.38 -23.21
C CYS A 74 -3.36 -11.84 -22.06
N GLN A 75 -3.58 -12.67 -21.04
CA GLN A 75 -4.41 -12.33 -19.88
C GLN A 75 -3.93 -13.00 -18.59
N TRP A 76 -4.43 -12.52 -17.46
CA TRP A 76 -4.19 -13.12 -16.14
C TRP A 76 -5.06 -14.36 -15.95
N ILE A 77 -4.42 -15.53 -15.83
CA ILE A 77 -5.09 -16.84 -15.71
C ILE A 77 -5.03 -17.30 -14.25
N LYS A 78 -6.17 -17.56 -13.60
CA LYS A 78 -6.21 -18.11 -12.23
C LYS A 78 -5.45 -19.45 -12.15
N ASN A 79 -4.67 -19.64 -11.09
CA ASN A 79 -3.94 -20.88 -10.85
C ASN A 79 -4.87 -22.07 -10.57
N LYS A 80 -4.53 -23.23 -11.14
CA LYS A 80 -5.33 -24.48 -11.03
C LYS A 80 -5.60 -24.93 -9.59
N ARG A 81 -4.71 -24.60 -8.65
CA ARG A 81 -4.84 -24.97 -7.23
C ARG A 81 -6.02 -24.28 -6.54
N GLN A 82 -6.35 -23.06 -6.94
CA GLN A 82 -7.50 -22.33 -6.38
C GLN A 82 -8.81 -22.67 -7.10
N ARG A 83 -8.75 -22.97 -8.40
CA ARG A 83 -9.93 -23.42 -9.15
C ARG A 83 -10.60 -24.65 -8.52
N ARG A 84 -9.79 -25.62 -8.05
CA ARG A 84 -10.29 -26.81 -7.33
C ARG A 84 -10.91 -26.51 -5.96
N ALA A 85 -10.48 -25.44 -5.28
CA ALA A 85 -11.00 -25.08 -3.97
C ALA A 85 -12.35 -24.35 -4.08
N GLU A 86 -12.55 -23.53 -5.13
CA GLU A 86 -13.85 -22.93 -5.46
C GLU A 86 -14.83 -24.00 -5.99
N GLU A 87 -14.39 -24.91 -6.87
CA GLU A 87 -15.19 -26.06 -7.35
C GLU A 87 -15.70 -26.94 -6.17
N GLN A 88 -14.90 -27.12 -5.11
CA GLN A 88 -15.32 -27.85 -3.89
C GLN A 88 -16.21 -27.04 -2.94
N ALA A 89 -16.11 -25.72 -2.94
CA ALA A 89 -16.94 -24.85 -2.09
C ALA A 89 -18.34 -24.64 -2.69
N ASP A 90 -18.46 -24.64 -4.02
CA ASP A 90 -19.72 -24.51 -4.75
C ASP A 90 -20.57 -25.79 -4.66
N ASP A 91 -19.94 -26.97 -4.73
CA ASP A 91 -20.63 -28.27 -4.57
C ASP A 91 -21.13 -28.51 -3.13
N GLY A 92 -20.56 -27.84 -2.12
CA GLY A 92 -20.94 -27.99 -0.72
C GLY A 92 -22.16 -27.17 -0.29
N GLY A 93 -22.68 -26.28 -1.14
CA GLY A 93 -23.82 -25.40 -0.85
C GLY A 93 -25.17 -25.92 -1.37
N ALA A 94 -25.19 -27.02 -2.12
CA ALA A 94 -26.40 -27.57 -2.73
C ALA A 94 -27.14 -28.61 -1.86
N ASP A 95 -26.57 -29.03 -0.71
CA ASP A 95 -27.06 -30.19 0.05
C ASP A 95 -27.81 -29.84 1.36
N ASP A 96 -28.17 -28.57 1.59
CA ASP A 96 -28.83 -28.12 2.84
C ASP A 96 -30.29 -27.63 2.65
N LEU A 97 -30.95 -28.04 1.56
CA LEU A 97 -32.35 -27.66 1.26
C LEU A 97 -33.29 -28.83 0.95
N ALA A 98 -32.94 -30.06 1.36
CA ALA A 98 -33.86 -31.18 1.30
C ALA A 98 -33.75 -32.06 2.55
N HIS A 99 -34.52 -31.75 3.59
CA HIS A 99 -35.21 -32.74 4.44
C HIS A 99 -36.28 -32.10 5.33
#